data_AF-A0A8X6MGZ6-F1
#
_entry.id   AF-A0A8X6MGZ6-F1
#
_cell.length_a   1.000
_cell.length_b   1.000
_cell.length_c   1.000
_cell.angle_alpha   90.00
_cell.angle_beta   90.00
_cell.angle_gamma   90.00
#
_symmetry.space_group_name_H-M   'P 1'
#
loop_
_entity.id
_entity.type
_entity.pdbx_description
1 polymer ?
#
loop_
_entity_poly.entity_id
_entity_poly.type
_entity_poly.pdbx_seq_one_letter_code
_entity_poly.pdbx_strand_id
1 'polypeptide(L)'
;MLAGITVSLVLILLLVTIVLVVRRKKRHGPFTKKVSDGHIKDDSMSIPESEIITSRPVKLKDFPDHYRFLSADSDFRFSEEFELLKHVGRDKPCNAADLPVNRPKNRFTNILPYDHSRVKLMPSDDEEGSDYINANYIP
;
A
#
# COMPACT_ATOMS: atom_id res chain seq x y z
N MET A 1 25.35 42.44 -28.88
CA MET A 1 24.06 42.12 -28.24
C MET A 1 23.36 40.91 -28.85
N LEU A 2 23.26 40.80 -30.19
CA LEU A 2 22.56 39.68 -30.85
C LEU A 2 23.16 38.29 -30.57
N ALA A 3 24.49 38.17 -30.51
CA ALA A 3 25.17 36.89 -30.26
C ALA A 3 24.91 36.33 -28.84
N GLY A 4 24.67 37.19 -27.84
CA GLY A 4 24.34 36.73 -26.48
C GLY A 4 22.94 36.13 -26.42
N ILE A 5 21.98 36.78 -27.09
CA ILE A 5 20.58 36.33 -27.15
C ILE A 5 20.49 35.00 -27.91
N THR A 6 21.22 34.84 -29.01
CA THR A 6 21.22 33.58 -29.78
C THR A 6 21.82 32.43 -28.97
N VAL A 7 22.91 32.66 -28.23
CA VAL A 7 23.50 31.65 -27.35
C VAL A 7 22.53 31.27 -26.22
N SER A 8 21.87 32.24 -25.58
CA SER A 8 20.87 31.97 -24.55
C SER A 8 19.68 31.17 -25.08
N LEU A 9 19.18 31.48 -26.27
CA LEU A 9 18.07 30.75 -26.89
C LEU A 9 18.44 29.30 -27.22
N VAL A 10 19.66 29.06 -27.73
CA VAL A 10 20.15 27.71 -28.02
C VAL A 10 20.27 26.88 -26.73
N LEU A 11 20.80 27.47 -25.65
CA LEU A 11 20.93 26.79 -24.35
C LEU A 11 19.56 26.43 -23.75
N ILE A 12 18.57 27.32 -23.84
CA ILE A 12 17.21 27.07 -23.36
C ILE A 12 16.56 25.95 -24.18
N LEU A 13 16.70 25.96 -25.51
CA LEU A 13 16.15 24.92 -26.38
C LEU A 13 16.76 23.54 -26.09
N LEU A 14 18.08 23.50 -25.82
CA LEU A 14 18.78 22.29 -25.43
C LEU A 14 18.32 21.76 -24.07
N LEU A 15 18.10 22.65 -23.09
CA LEU A 15 17.59 22.25 -21.78
C LEU A 15 16.17 21.68 -21.87
N VAL A 16 15.28 22.32 -22.64
CA VAL A 16 13.89 21.88 -22.84
C VAL A 16 13.85 20.51 -23.52
N THR A 17 14.66 20.30 -24.55
CA THR A 17 14.74 19.01 -25.24
C THR A 17 15.24 17.88 -24.33
N ILE A 18 16.27 18.13 -23.51
CA ILE A 18 16.75 17.16 -22.50
C ILE A 18 15.64 16.81 -21.50
N VAL A 19 14.93 17.82 -20.96
CA VAL A 19 13.84 17.60 -19.99
C VAL A 19 12.70 16.79 -20.62
N LEU A 20 12.31 17.08 -21.87
CA LEU A 20 11.28 16.33 -22.58
C LEU A 20 11.69 14.87 -22.85
N VAL A 21 12.96 14.63 -23.21
CA VAL A 21 13.50 13.27 -23.42
C VAL A 21 13.54 12.49 -22.11
N VAL A 22 13.99 13.09 -21.00
CA VAL A 22 14.00 12.45 -19.68
C VAL A 22 12.57 12.15 -19.21
N ARG A 23 11.62 13.08 -19.40
CA ARG A 23 10.21 12.87 -19.07
C ARG A 23 9.57 11.78 -19.93
N ARG A 24 9.91 11.70 -21.23
CA ARG A 24 9.46 10.62 -22.12
C ARG A 24 10.05 9.26 -21.75
N LYS A 25 11.35 9.19 -21.42
CA LYS A 25 11.98 7.96 -20.91
C LYS A 25 11.39 7.51 -19.57
N LYS A 26 11.05 8.43 -18.66
CA LYS A 26 10.36 8.09 -17.40
C LYS A 26 8.92 7.59 -17.61
N ARG A 27 8.21 8.09 -18.64
CA ARG A 27 6.85 7.63 -18.97
C ARG A 27 6.81 6.32 -19.75
N HIS A 28 7.89 5.99 -20.47
CA HIS A 28 8.08 4.71 -21.17
C HIS A 28 9.11 3.81 -20.47
N GLY A 29 9.09 3.79 -19.13
CA GLY A 29 9.75 2.73 -18.38
C GLY A 29 9.08 1.39 -18.72
N PRO A 30 9.84 0.30 -18.96
CA PRO A 30 9.24 -0.96 -19.36
C PRO A 30 8.37 -1.47 -18.22
N PHE A 31 7.08 -1.61 -18.48
CA PHE A 31 6.16 -2.37 -17.62
C PHE A 31 6.53 -3.85 -17.75
N THR A 32 7.58 -4.26 -17.04
CA THR A 32 7.86 -5.67 -16.80
C THR A 32 7.07 -6.07 -15.56
N LYS A 33 5.95 -6.78 -15.78
CA LYS A 33 5.33 -7.60 -14.74
C LYS A 33 6.36 -8.65 -14.31
N LYS A 34 7.15 -8.35 -13.29
CA LYS A 34 7.87 -9.38 -12.53
C LYS A 34 6.83 -10.05 -11.65
N VAL A 35 6.38 -11.24 -12.05
CA VAL A 35 5.73 -12.18 -11.15
C VAL A 35 6.80 -12.53 -10.11
N SER A 36 6.76 -11.86 -8.97
CA SER A 36 7.54 -12.25 -7.81
C SER A 36 6.78 -13.37 -7.14
N ASP A 37 7.23 -14.60 -7.38
CA ASP A 37 6.98 -15.72 -6.48
C ASP A 37 7.69 -15.38 -5.16
N GLY A 38 6.98 -14.63 -4.31
CA GLY A 38 7.45 -14.10 -3.04
C GLY A 38 7.04 -15.06 -1.94
N HIS A 39 7.81 -16.14 -1.79
CA HIS A 39 7.93 -16.87 -0.53
C HIS A 39 8.12 -15.83 0.58
N ILE A 40 7.16 -15.68 1.49
CA ILE A 40 7.25 -14.76 2.62
C ILE A 40 8.42 -15.25 3.47
N LYS A 41 9.58 -14.61 3.28
CA LYS A 41 10.68 -14.73 4.23
C LYS A 41 10.23 -14.02 5.49
N ASP A 42 10.14 -14.83 6.53
CA ASP A 42 10.01 -14.46 7.92
C ASP A 42 11.13 -13.49 8.31
N ASP A 43 10.87 -12.19 8.16
CA ASP A 43 11.65 -11.13 8.83
C ASP A 43 11.18 -11.06 10.29
N SER A 44 11.49 -12.13 11.03
CA SER A 44 11.53 -12.13 12.50
C SER A 44 12.71 -11.27 12.95
N MET A 45 12.63 -9.96 12.70
CA MET A 45 13.34 -8.98 13.50
C MET A 45 12.44 -8.71 14.70
N SER A 46 12.80 -9.33 15.83
CA SER A 46 12.17 -9.16 17.13
C SER A 46 12.25 -7.68 17.56
N ILE A 47 11.31 -6.87 17.08
CA ILE A 47 10.92 -5.66 17.78
C ILE A 47 10.27 -6.18 19.06
N PRO A 48 10.77 -5.81 20.26
CA PRO A 48 10.10 -6.20 21.50
C PRO A 48 8.65 -5.79 21.35
N GLU A 49 7.75 -6.66 21.80
CA GLU A 49 6.30 -6.52 21.83
C GLU A 49 5.91 -5.33 22.73
N SER A 50 6.34 -4.15 22.30
CA SER A 50 5.86 -2.86 22.72
C SER A 50 4.38 -2.93 22.46
N GLU A 51 3.62 -2.81 23.54
CA GLU A 51 2.17 -2.81 23.54
C GLU A 51 1.69 -2.07 22.29
N ILE A 52 1.02 -2.77 21.37
CA ILE A 52 0.51 -2.16 20.16
C ILE A 52 -0.53 -1.14 20.61
N ILE A 53 -0.13 0.14 20.68
CA ILE A 53 -1.02 1.24 21.04
C ILE A 53 -1.94 1.46 19.84
N THR A 54 -3.14 0.86 19.90
CA THR A 54 -4.16 0.96 18.84
C THR A 54 -5.08 2.17 18.99
N SER A 55 -4.98 2.92 20.09
CA SER A 55 -5.87 4.05 20.37
C SER A 55 -5.09 5.30 20.79
N ARG A 56 -5.30 6.40 20.06
CA ARG A 56 -4.73 7.73 20.33
C ARG A 56 -5.82 8.80 20.12
N PRO A 57 -6.76 8.96 21.08
CA PRO A 57 -7.87 9.88 20.90
C PRO A 57 -7.40 11.35 20.88
N VAL A 58 -7.95 12.13 19.95
CA VAL A 58 -7.66 13.57 19.80
C VAL A 58 -8.92 14.37 20.15
N LYS A 59 -8.81 15.35 21.05
CA LYS A 59 -9.92 16.23 21.37
C LYS A 59 -10.24 17.11 20.16
N LEU A 60 -11.52 17.28 19.83
CA LEU A 60 -11.96 18.03 18.65
C LEU A 60 -11.38 19.45 18.58
N LYS A 61 -11.33 20.15 19.71
CA LYS A 61 -10.77 21.51 19.81
C LYS A 61 -9.27 21.58 19.51
N ASP A 62 -8.54 20.49 19.75
CA ASP A 62 -7.09 20.41 19.60
C ASP A 62 -6.71 19.81 18.23
N PHE A 63 -7.68 19.27 17.47
CA PHE A 63 -7.46 18.61 16.18
C PHE A 63 -6.72 19.47 15.13
N PRO A 64 -6.99 20.78 14.98
CA PRO A 64 -6.28 21.61 14.01
C PRO A 64 -4.77 21.68 14.30
N ASP A 65 -4.42 21.84 15.57
CA ASP A 65 -3.02 21.92 15.99
C ASP A 65 -2.35 20.55 15.96
N HIS A 66 -3.08 19.50 16.31
CA HIS A 66 -2.61 18.12 16.17
C HIS A 66 -2.29 17.76 14.71
N TYR A 67 -3.15 18.11 13.76
CA TYR A 67 -2.90 17.89 12.33
C TYR A 67 -1.65 18.64 11.87
N ARG A 68 -1.53 19.94 12.20
CA ARG A 68 -0.34 20.76 11.83
C ARG A 68 0.95 20.16 12.36
N PHE A 69 0.91 19.65 13.58
CA PHE A 69 2.04 18.97 14.21
C PHE A 69 2.40 17.68 13.50
N LEU A 70 1.41 16.84 13.14
CA LEU A 70 1.66 15.57 12.47
C LEU A 70 2.11 15.72 11.01
N SER A 71 1.57 16.72 10.30
CA SER A 71 1.89 17.00 8.89
C SER A 71 3.23 17.73 8.70
N ALA A 72 3.82 18.24 9.78
CA ALA A 72 5.09 18.95 9.72
C ALA A 72 6.19 18.07 9.10
N ASP A 73 7.14 18.71 8.43
CA ASP A 73 8.30 18.05 7.83
C ASP A 73 7.95 16.93 6.84
N SER A 74 6.99 17.20 5.94
CA SER A 74 6.49 16.26 4.91
C SER A 74 5.81 15.03 5.50
N ASP A 75 4.85 15.23 6.41
CA ASP A 75 4.05 14.16 7.02
C ASP A 75 4.89 13.13 7.80
N PHE A 76 6.01 13.59 8.38
CA PHE A 76 6.97 12.71 9.07
C PHE A 76 6.31 11.91 10.19
N ARG A 77 5.54 12.58 11.05
CA ARG A 77 4.89 11.92 12.19
C ARG A 77 3.67 11.11 11.78
N PHE A 78 2.96 11.51 10.73
CA PHE A 78 1.94 10.63 10.13
C PHE A 78 2.57 9.31 9.66
N SER A 79 3.75 9.38 9.05
CA SER A 79 4.47 8.19 8.60
C SER A 79 4.90 7.32 9.78
N GLU A 80 5.42 7.92 10.85
CA GLU A 80 5.77 7.19 12.08
C GLU A 80 4.54 6.51 12.72
N GLU A 81 3.41 7.20 12.85
CA GLU A 81 2.19 6.61 13.41
C GLU A 81 1.60 5.51 12.52
N PHE A 82 1.66 5.67 11.20
CA PHE A 82 1.20 4.66 10.26
C PHE A 82 2.06 3.38 10.32
N GLU A 83 3.39 3.50 10.45
CA GLU A 83 4.29 2.36 10.55
C GLU A 83 4.04 1.50 11.80
N LEU A 84 3.48 2.08 12.87
CA LEU A 84 3.07 1.32 14.06
C LEU A 84 1.90 0.36 13.76
N LEU A 85 1.07 0.65 12.75
CA LEU A 85 -0.08 -0.19 12.38
C LEU A 85 0.29 -1.42 11.56
N LYS A 86 1.52 -1.52 11.02
CA LYS A 86 1.89 -2.53 10.02
C LYS A 86 1.71 -3.99 10.47
N HIS A 87 1.79 -4.25 11.77
CA HIS A 87 1.68 -5.60 12.35
C HIS A 87 0.27 -5.91 12.89
N VAL A 88 -0.62 -4.93 12.95
CA VAL A 88 -1.96 -5.10 13.53
C VAL A 88 -2.74 -6.13 12.71
N GLY A 89 -3.14 -7.22 13.38
CA GLY A 89 -3.99 -8.26 12.80
C GLY A 89 -3.33 -9.18 11.77
N ARG A 90 -2.02 -9.07 11.52
CA ARG A 90 -1.32 -9.96 10.56
C ARG A 90 -1.27 -11.43 11.01
N ASP A 91 -1.39 -11.66 12.31
CA ASP A 91 -1.39 -12.96 12.97
C ASP A 91 -2.73 -13.71 12.86
N LYS A 92 -3.78 -13.03 12.37
CA LYS A 92 -5.11 -13.62 12.28
C LYS A 92 -5.20 -14.60 11.09
N PRO A 93 -5.86 -15.76 11.28
CA PRO A 93 -5.91 -16.81 10.26
C PRO A 93 -6.79 -16.41 9.06
N CYS A 94 -6.39 -16.92 7.88
CA CYS A 94 -7.07 -16.76 6.59
C CYS A 94 -7.28 -18.12 5.88
N ASN A 95 -7.46 -19.20 6.65
CA ASN A 95 -7.39 -20.57 6.15
C ASN A 95 -8.41 -20.86 5.04
N ALA A 96 -9.61 -20.29 5.12
CA ALA A 96 -10.63 -20.48 4.10
C ALA A 96 -10.19 -19.93 2.73
N ALA A 97 -9.43 -18.83 2.73
CA ALA A 97 -8.91 -18.19 1.53
C ALA A 97 -7.76 -18.98 0.88
N ASP A 98 -7.00 -19.74 1.69
CA ASP A 98 -5.84 -20.52 1.25
C ASP A 98 -6.20 -21.87 0.62
N LEU A 99 -7.46 -22.31 0.76
CA LEU A 99 -7.98 -23.51 0.11
C LEU A 99 -7.78 -23.43 -1.41
N PRO A 100 -7.27 -24.48 -2.07
CA PRO A 100 -7.00 -24.47 -3.52
C PRO A 100 -8.19 -24.03 -4.37
N VAL A 101 -9.42 -24.43 -4.00
CA VAL A 101 -10.67 -24.05 -4.68
C VAL A 101 -11.00 -22.55 -4.57
N ASN A 102 -10.50 -21.87 -3.53
CA ASN A 102 -10.79 -20.47 -3.24
C ASN A 102 -9.69 -19.52 -3.74
N ARG A 103 -8.46 -20.00 -4.00
CA ARG A 103 -7.36 -19.17 -4.52
C ARG A 103 -7.73 -18.40 -5.79
N PRO A 104 -8.38 -18.99 -6.82
CA PRO A 104 -8.78 -18.26 -8.02
C PRO A 104 -9.85 -17.18 -7.75
N LYS A 105 -10.56 -17.26 -6.61
CA LYS A 105 -11.59 -16.29 -6.19
C LYS A 105 -10.98 -15.03 -5.56
N ASN A 106 -9.65 -14.99 -5.37
CA ASN A 106 -8.91 -13.84 -4.83
C ASN A 106 -8.26 -13.01 -5.94
N ARG A 107 -8.43 -11.68 -5.90
CA ARG A 107 -7.76 -10.76 -6.84
C ARG A 107 -6.25 -10.67 -6.60
N PHE A 108 -5.83 -10.80 -5.34
CA PHE A 108 -4.44 -10.71 -4.92
C PHE A 108 -4.14 -11.80 -3.90
N THR A 109 -2.92 -12.33 -3.91
CA THR A 109 -2.48 -13.40 -2.99
C THR A 109 -2.18 -12.90 -1.58
N ASN A 110 -1.93 -11.60 -1.42
CA ASN A 110 -1.59 -10.96 -0.14
C ASN A 110 -2.76 -10.19 0.49
N ILE A 111 -3.94 -10.22 -0.13
CA ILE A 111 -5.16 -9.56 0.38
C ILE A 111 -6.23 -10.64 0.54
N LEU A 112 -6.21 -11.31 1.70
CA LEU A 112 -7.07 -12.43 2.01
C LEU A 112 -7.97 -12.08 3.20
N PRO A 113 -9.24 -12.53 3.21
CA PRO A 113 -10.14 -12.23 4.30
C PRO A 113 -9.81 -13.04 5.56
N TYR A 114 -9.87 -12.41 6.72
CA TYR A 114 -9.72 -13.12 7.99
C TYR A 114 -10.89 -14.06 8.27
N ASP A 115 -10.61 -15.26 8.78
CA ASP A 115 -11.63 -16.30 9.00
C ASP A 115 -12.73 -15.88 9.99
N HIS A 116 -12.35 -15.15 11.04
CA HIS A 116 -13.25 -14.77 12.14
C HIS A 116 -14.32 -13.74 11.72
N SER A 117 -14.09 -12.97 10.64
CA SER A 117 -14.99 -11.91 10.19
C SER A 117 -15.37 -12.02 8.71
N ARG A 118 -14.98 -13.10 8.03
CA ARG A 118 -15.31 -13.28 6.60
C ARG A 118 -16.81 -13.36 6.40
N VAL A 119 -17.29 -12.79 5.31
CA VAL A 119 -18.67 -12.99 4.85
C VAL A 119 -18.80 -14.42 4.32
N LYS A 120 -19.85 -15.13 4.73
CA LYS A 120 -20.16 -16.49 4.27
C LYS A 120 -21.39 -16.46 3.40
N LEU A 121 -21.26 -16.88 2.15
CA LEU A 121 -22.41 -17.07 1.26
C LEU A 121 -23.21 -18.30 1.70
N MET A 122 -24.45 -18.43 1.22
CA MET A 122 -25.20 -19.66 1.38
C MET A 122 -24.48 -20.78 0.60
N PRO A 123 -24.06 -21.87 1.25
CA PRO A 123 -23.34 -22.94 0.57
C PRO A 123 -24.28 -23.69 -0.38
N SER A 124 -23.72 -24.12 -1.50
CA SER A 124 -24.34 -25.07 -2.43
C SER A 124 -23.79 -26.47 -2.14
N ASP A 125 -24.65 -27.48 -2.13
CA ASP A 125 -24.27 -28.87 -1.79
C ASP A 125 -23.29 -29.50 -2.81
N ASP A 126 -23.29 -29.00 -4.05
CA ASP A 126 -22.51 -29.56 -5.16
C ASP A 126 -21.14 -28.88 -5.39
N GLU A 127 -20.84 -27.77 -4.70
CA GLU A 127 -19.63 -26.98 -4.95
C GLU A 127 -18.85 -26.64 -3.66
N GLU A 128 -17.65 -27.21 -3.54
CA GLU A 128 -16.72 -26.89 -2.45
C GLU A 128 -16.26 -25.43 -2.52
N GLY A 129 -16.29 -24.73 -1.38
CA GLY A 129 -15.94 -23.32 -1.31
C GLY A 129 -16.99 -22.39 -1.93
N SER A 130 -18.21 -22.87 -2.20
CA SER A 130 -19.35 -22.03 -2.62
C SER A 130 -19.74 -20.98 -1.56
N ASP A 131 -19.43 -21.23 -0.29
CA ASP A 131 -19.61 -20.27 0.81
C ASP A 131 -18.59 -19.12 0.79
N TYR A 132 -17.55 -19.20 -0.05
CA TYR A 132 -16.42 -18.29 -0.02
C TYR A 132 -16.60 -17.07 -0.93
N ILE A 133 -16.40 -15.90 -0.33
CA ILE A 133 -16.17 -14.63 -1.02
C ILE A 133 -15.06 -13.86 -0.30
N ASN A 134 -14.19 -13.17 -1.04
CA ASN A 134 -13.16 -12.31 -0.46
C ASN A 134 -13.80 -11.01 0.09
N ALA A 135 -14.32 -11.07 1.30
CA ALA A 135 -14.92 -9.95 2.02
C ALA A 135 -14.92 -10.20 3.54
N ASN A 136 -14.81 -9.13 4.33
CA ASN A 136 -14.96 -9.14 5.78
C ASN A 136 -16.01 -8.14 6.25
N TYR A 137 -16.69 -8.44 7.36
CA TYR A 137 -17.44 -7.45 8.12
C TYR A 137 -16.46 -6.48 8.81
N ILE A 138 -16.72 -5.19 8.71
CA ILE A 138 -15.95 -4.11 9.32
C ILE A 138 -16.88 -3.37 10.31
N PRO A 139 -16.45 -3.13 11.56
CA PRO A 139 -17.24 -2.39 12.56
C PRO A 139 -17.35 -0.89 12.25
#